data_AF-A0AAN8EX11-F1
#
_entry.id   AF-A0AAN8EX11-F1
#
_cell.length_a   1.000
_cell.length_b   1.000
_cell.length_c   1.000
_cell.angle_alpha   90.00
_cell.angle_beta   90.00
_cell.angle_gamma   90.00
#
_symmetry.space_group_name_H-M   'P 1'
#
loop_
_entity.id
_entity.type
_entity.pdbx_description
1 polymer ?
#
loop_
_entity_poly.entity_id
_entity_poly.type
_entity_poly.pdbx_seq_one_letter_code
_entity_poly.pdbx_strand_id
1 'polypeptide(L)'
;MALSLSHTKDDNSAKIRKRRRTERKHKKRTSAEHIENEEDPGGKSVNISVLQDMPRQNRASRRAQVKPFIEHTLKTGVAGLITEFKMMKRSNDFNLMTEFVAQIPQGRNRYKDVGCLDYQRVVLNIGPVSYIHANYVATPLSPKRFICTQVIKVLILHI
;
A
#
# COMPACT_ATOMS: atom_id res chain seq x y z
N MET A 1 3.70 -50.27 63.95
CA MET A 1 2.62 -50.97 63.23
C MET A 1 2.13 -50.07 62.12
N ALA A 2 2.06 -50.60 60.91
CA ALA A 2 1.68 -49.89 59.69
C ALA A 2 0.17 -49.60 59.65
N LEU A 3 -0.21 -48.44 59.11
CA LEU A 3 -1.54 -48.20 58.52
C LEU A 3 -1.33 -47.52 57.16
N SER A 4 -1.73 -48.26 56.12
CA SER A 4 -1.68 -47.95 54.70
C SER A 4 -2.81 -47.00 54.29
N LEU A 5 -2.50 -45.91 53.58
CA LEU A 5 -3.48 -45.15 52.79
C LEU A 5 -3.34 -45.53 51.31
N SER A 6 -4.41 -46.07 50.75
CA SER A 6 -4.58 -46.48 49.36
C SER A 6 -4.56 -45.28 48.41
N HIS A 7 -3.78 -45.38 47.34
CA HIS A 7 -3.83 -44.48 46.18
C HIS A 7 -4.89 -44.97 45.18
N THR A 8 -6.00 -44.24 45.04
CA THR A 8 -6.85 -44.34 43.84
C THR A 8 -6.25 -43.45 42.76
N LYS A 9 -5.65 -44.07 41.73
CA LYS A 9 -5.20 -43.38 40.51
C LYS A 9 -6.39 -43.15 39.59
N ASP A 10 -6.70 -41.89 39.32
CA ASP A 10 -7.79 -41.46 38.46
C ASP A 10 -7.57 -41.83 36.98
N ASP A 11 -8.22 -42.90 36.52
CA ASP A 11 -8.31 -43.37 35.13
C ASP A 11 -8.96 -42.37 34.14
N ASN A 12 -9.40 -41.21 34.62
CA ASN A 12 -10.15 -40.24 33.84
C ASN A 12 -9.25 -39.32 32.98
N SER A 13 -7.99 -39.15 33.36
CA SER A 13 -7.05 -38.22 32.69
C SER A 13 -6.58 -38.70 31.31
N ALA A 14 -6.46 -40.02 31.10
CA ALA A 14 -5.98 -40.61 29.85
C ALA A 14 -7.04 -40.59 28.74
N LYS A 15 -8.34 -40.73 29.08
CA LYS A 15 -9.45 -40.67 28.12
C LYS A 15 -9.70 -39.26 27.58
N ILE A 16 -9.52 -38.24 28.42
CA ILE A 16 -9.67 -36.82 28.06
C ILE A 16 -8.58 -36.38 27.06
N ARG A 17 -7.35 -36.87 27.21
CA ARG A 17 -6.24 -36.55 26.29
C ARG A 17 -6.40 -37.19 24.90
N LYS A 18 -6.97 -38.40 24.80
CA LYS A 18 -7.22 -39.05 23.49
C LYS A 18 -8.36 -38.38 22.72
N ARG A 19 -9.46 -37.99 23.37
CA ARG A 19 -10.57 -37.25 22.75
C ARG A 19 -10.14 -35.89 22.17
N ARG A 20 -9.29 -35.14 22.87
CA ARG A 20 -8.78 -33.85 22.39
C ARG A 20 -7.89 -33.93 21.15
N ARG A 21 -7.23 -35.07 20.90
CA ARG A 21 -6.31 -35.24 19.76
C ARG A 21 -7.04 -35.61 18.46
N THR A 22 -8.19 -36.28 18.55
CA THR A 22 -9.02 -36.62 17.39
C THR A 22 -9.87 -35.43 16.91
N GLU A 23 -10.40 -34.62 17.82
CA GLU A 23 -11.17 -33.41 17.48
C GLU A 23 -10.32 -32.33 16.78
N ARG A 24 -9.07 -32.13 17.20
CA ARG A 24 -8.15 -31.19 16.53
C ARG A 24 -7.77 -31.61 15.10
N LYS A 25 -7.75 -32.93 14.81
CA LYS A 25 -7.41 -33.43 13.47
C LYS A 25 -8.59 -33.37 12.50
N HIS A 26 -9.83 -33.48 13.01
CA HIS A 26 -11.03 -33.29 12.20
C HIS A 26 -11.32 -31.81 11.91
N LYS A 27 -11.16 -30.93 12.91
CA LYS A 27 -11.37 -29.48 12.73
C LYS A 27 -10.38 -28.86 11.73
N LYS A 28 -9.14 -29.36 11.63
CA LYS A 28 -8.14 -28.85 10.68
C LYS A 28 -8.38 -29.29 9.23
N ARG A 29 -9.06 -30.41 8.99
CA ARG A 29 -9.41 -30.88 7.64
C ARG A 29 -10.65 -30.18 7.09
N THR A 30 -11.65 -29.89 7.93
CA THR A 30 -12.85 -29.15 7.51
C THR A 30 -12.60 -27.65 7.27
N SER A 31 -11.56 -27.06 7.87
CA SER A 31 -11.20 -25.65 7.62
C SER A 31 -10.48 -25.40 6.29
N ALA A 32 -9.94 -26.44 5.64
CA ALA A 32 -9.19 -26.29 4.39
C ALA A 32 -10.09 -26.37 3.14
N GLU A 33 -11.28 -26.97 3.24
CA GLU A 33 -12.22 -27.16 2.12
C GLU A 33 -13.41 -26.17 2.13
N HIS A 34 -13.47 -25.25 3.10
CA HIS A 34 -14.56 -24.25 3.22
C HIS A 34 -14.02 -22.80 3.21
N ILE A 35 -13.09 -22.51 2.30
CA ILE A 35 -12.56 -21.15 2.03
C ILE A 35 -13.19 -20.56 0.74
N GLU A 36 -14.19 -21.23 0.18
CA GLU A 36 -15.00 -20.69 -0.91
C GLU A 36 -16.40 -20.37 -0.38
N ASN A 37 -16.75 -19.08 -0.40
CA ASN A 37 -18.10 -18.50 -0.15
C ASN A 37 -18.44 -18.04 1.28
N GLU A 38 -17.54 -17.35 1.97
CA GLU A 38 -17.96 -16.41 3.03
C GLU A 38 -18.22 -15.03 2.41
N GLU A 39 -19.51 -14.66 2.31
CA GLU A 39 -19.94 -13.30 1.99
C GLU A 39 -19.63 -12.38 3.18
N ASP A 40 -18.54 -11.63 3.04
CA ASP A 40 -18.12 -10.58 3.96
C ASP A 40 -19.15 -9.43 4.00
N PRO A 41 -19.79 -9.15 5.16
CA PRO A 41 -20.86 -8.16 5.26
C PRO A 41 -20.24 -6.76 5.17
N GLY A 42 -20.44 -6.15 3.99
CA GLY A 42 -20.20 -4.75 3.63
C GLY A 42 -19.57 -3.87 4.71
N GLY A 43 -18.26 -3.63 4.59
CA GLY A 43 -17.57 -2.55 5.29
C GLY A 43 -18.30 -1.22 5.06
N LYS A 44 -18.65 -0.56 6.18
CA LYS A 44 -19.43 0.68 6.22
C LYS A 44 -18.74 1.80 5.44
N SER A 45 -19.56 2.49 4.65
CA SER A 45 -19.21 3.58 3.74
C SER A 45 -18.47 4.71 4.46
N VAL A 46 -17.22 4.94 4.08
CA VAL A 46 -16.50 6.20 4.40
C VAL A 46 -16.75 7.14 3.23
N ASN A 47 -17.40 8.27 3.51
CA ASN A 47 -17.77 9.29 2.54
C ASN A 47 -16.50 9.96 1.96
N ILE A 48 -16.11 9.60 0.73
CA ILE A 48 -15.09 10.31 -0.06
C ILE A 48 -15.72 10.61 -1.43
N SER A 49 -16.13 11.87 -1.62
CA SER A 49 -16.88 12.42 -2.74
C SER A 49 -16.15 12.45 -4.11
N VAL A 50 -15.12 11.63 -4.32
CA VAL A 50 -14.34 11.63 -5.58
C VAL A 50 -14.10 10.23 -6.17
N LEU A 51 -14.72 9.19 -5.60
CA LEU A 51 -14.73 7.83 -6.17
C LEU A 51 -16.00 7.54 -7.00
N GLN A 52 -16.82 8.56 -7.30
CA GLN A 52 -18.19 8.37 -7.78
C GLN A 52 -18.33 7.86 -9.22
N ASP A 53 -17.27 7.84 -10.04
CA ASP A 53 -17.39 7.49 -11.47
C ASP A 53 -16.82 6.13 -11.89
N MET A 54 -16.31 5.31 -10.97
CA MET A 54 -15.98 3.92 -11.32
C MET A 54 -17.16 2.99 -11.04
N PRO A 55 -17.66 2.23 -12.03
CA PRO A 55 -18.68 1.22 -11.78
C PRO A 55 -18.16 0.27 -10.70
N ARG A 56 -18.93 0.10 -9.63
CA ARG A 56 -18.56 -0.73 -8.49
C ARG A 56 -18.46 -2.18 -8.96
N GLN A 57 -17.25 -2.62 -9.27
CA GLN A 57 -17.01 -3.98 -9.76
C GLN A 57 -17.23 -4.99 -8.64
N ASN A 58 -17.87 -6.10 -8.98
CA ASN A 58 -18.03 -7.22 -8.06
C ASN A 58 -16.65 -7.81 -7.69
N ARG A 59 -16.58 -8.55 -6.57
CA ARG A 59 -15.31 -9.12 -6.06
C ARG A 59 -14.65 -10.06 -7.09
N ALA A 60 -15.44 -10.84 -7.83
CA ALA A 60 -14.93 -11.77 -8.83
C ALA A 60 -14.22 -11.04 -9.98
N SER A 61 -14.84 -9.99 -10.54
CA SER A 61 -14.26 -9.15 -11.58
C SER A 61 -12.97 -8.48 -11.12
N ARG A 62 -12.92 -7.94 -9.89
CA ARG A 62 -11.68 -7.38 -9.33
C ARG A 62 -10.56 -8.41 -9.19
N ARG A 63 -10.88 -9.62 -8.71
CA ARG A 63 -9.90 -10.71 -8.61
C ARG A 63 -9.38 -11.13 -9.99
N ALA A 64 -10.26 -11.23 -10.98
CA ALA A 64 -9.88 -11.58 -12.34
C ALA A 64 -8.93 -10.54 -12.96
N GLN A 65 -9.12 -9.25 -12.67
CA GLN A 65 -8.23 -8.19 -13.15
C GLN A 65 -6.85 -8.18 -12.45
N VAL A 66 -6.80 -8.52 -11.16
CA VAL A 66 -5.54 -8.51 -10.38
C VAL A 66 -4.72 -9.79 -10.59
N LYS A 67 -5.36 -10.92 -10.93
CA LYS A 67 -4.70 -12.22 -11.11
C LYS A 67 -3.52 -12.18 -12.09
N PRO A 68 -3.62 -11.61 -13.31
CA PRO A 68 -2.50 -11.51 -14.24
C PRO A 68 -1.32 -10.71 -13.68
N PHE A 69 -1.60 -9.63 -12.93
CA PHE A 69 -0.55 -8.83 -12.29
C PHE A 69 0.22 -9.65 -11.25
N ILE A 70 -0.48 -10.43 -10.41
CA ILE A 70 0.16 -11.29 -9.42
C ILE A 70 1.00 -12.37 -10.11
N GLU A 71 0.43 -13.06 -11.10
CA GLU A 71 1.13 -14.12 -11.85
C GLU A 71 2.39 -13.58 -12.54
N HIS A 72 2.30 -12.41 -13.20
CA HIS A 72 3.46 -11.73 -13.79
C HIS A 72 4.49 -11.38 -12.73
N THR A 73 4.08 -10.73 -11.63
CA THR A 73 5.00 -10.31 -10.56
C THR A 73 5.75 -11.49 -9.96
N LEU A 74 5.06 -12.62 -9.71
CA LEU A 74 5.68 -13.83 -9.17
C LEU A 74 6.62 -14.49 -10.18
N LYS A 75 6.25 -14.54 -11.46
CA LYS A 75 7.07 -15.11 -12.53
C LYS A 75 8.34 -14.28 -12.79
N THR A 76 8.21 -12.95 -12.81
CA THR A 76 9.31 -12.01 -13.05
C THR A 76 10.30 -12.01 -11.89
N GLY A 77 9.80 -12.10 -10.65
CA GLY A 77 10.64 -12.13 -9.45
C GLY A 77 11.43 -10.84 -9.24
N VAL A 78 12.18 -10.78 -8.13
CA VAL A 78 12.88 -9.54 -7.72
C VAL A 78 13.90 -9.06 -8.76
N ALA A 79 14.69 -9.98 -9.33
CA ALA A 79 15.71 -9.65 -10.33
C ALA A 79 15.10 -9.09 -11.62
N GLY A 80 13.98 -9.68 -12.09
CA GLY A 80 13.25 -9.18 -13.26
C GLY A 80 12.65 -7.80 -12.99
N LEU A 81 12.04 -7.59 -11.82
CA LEU A 81 11.46 -6.30 -11.44
C LEU A 81 12.52 -5.19 -11.35
N ILE A 82 13.71 -5.49 -10.84
CA ILE A 82 14.85 -4.54 -10.85
C ILE A 82 15.21 -4.17 -12.29
N THR A 83 15.22 -5.15 -13.19
CA THR A 83 15.55 -4.93 -14.61
C THR A 83 14.50 -4.05 -15.28
N GLU A 84 13.22 -4.38 -15.12
CA GLU A 84 12.09 -3.57 -15.61
C GLU A 84 12.16 -2.14 -15.06
N PHE A 85 12.41 -1.97 -13.76
CA PHE A 85 12.53 -0.66 -13.13
C PHE A 85 13.68 0.17 -13.71
N LYS A 86 14.85 -0.44 -13.92
CA LYS A 86 16.00 0.24 -14.53
C LYS A 86 15.70 0.69 -15.96
N MET A 87 14.91 -0.06 -16.72
CA MET A 87 14.48 0.32 -18.07
C MET A 87 13.48 1.49 -18.07
N MET A 88 12.69 1.63 -17.01
CA MET A 88 11.75 2.75 -16.84
C MET A 88 12.41 4.05 -16.36
N LYS A 89 13.71 4.04 -16.02
CA LYS A 89 14.39 5.20 -15.45
C LYS A 89 14.33 6.38 -16.42
N ARG A 90 13.59 7.41 -16.04
CA ARG A 90 13.52 8.69 -16.76
C ARG A 90 14.70 9.56 -16.31
N SER A 91 15.43 10.13 -17.26
CA SER A 91 16.39 11.20 -16.97
C SER A 91 15.65 12.52 -16.79
N ASN A 92 16.22 13.43 -15.99
CA ASN A 92 15.73 14.80 -15.94
C ASN A 92 16.09 15.49 -17.25
N ASP A 93 15.08 15.89 -18.03
CA ASP A 93 15.26 16.81 -19.14
C ASP A 93 15.04 18.23 -18.64
N PHE A 94 16.13 18.97 -18.46
CA PHE A 94 16.09 20.33 -17.92
C PHE A 94 15.37 21.32 -18.87
N ASN A 95 15.19 21.00 -20.15
CA ASN A 95 14.41 21.83 -21.07
C ASN A 95 12.91 21.83 -20.72
N LEU A 96 12.44 20.83 -19.97
CA LEU A 96 11.06 20.71 -19.51
C LEU A 96 10.85 21.24 -18.08
N MET A 97 11.89 21.87 -17.51
CA MET A 97 12.00 22.25 -16.10
C MET A 97 12.64 23.65 -15.96
N THR A 98 12.30 24.58 -16.85
CA THR A 98 12.92 25.91 -16.94
C THR A 98 12.69 26.74 -15.67
N GLU A 99 11.48 26.69 -15.10
CA GLU A 99 11.17 27.39 -13.85
C GLU A 99 11.93 26.76 -12.67
N PHE A 100 12.07 25.43 -12.65
CA PHE A 100 12.88 24.76 -11.64
C PHE A 100 14.33 25.26 -11.68
N VAL A 101 14.93 25.33 -12.86
CA VAL A 101 16.32 25.79 -13.05
C VAL A 101 16.49 27.26 -12.64
N ALA A 102 15.55 28.13 -13.03
CA ALA A 102 15.57 29.55 -12.69
C ALA A 102 15.56 29.80 -11.17
N GLN A 103 15.02 28.87 -10.40
CA GLN A 103 14.86 28.98 -8.94
C GLN A 103 16.01 28.34 -8.15
N ILE A 104 16.98 27.71 -8.84
CA ILE A 104 18.19 27.17 -8.20
C ILE A 104 19.00 28.26 -7.47
N PRO A 105 19.31 29.42 -8.08
CA PRO A 105 20.04 30.49 -7.39
C PRO A 105 19.25 31.10 -6.22
N GLN A 106 17.92 30.99 -6.25
CA GLN A 106 17.01 31.52 -5.22
C GLN A 106 16.86 30.59 -4.01
N GLY A 107 17.48 29.40 -4.03
CA GLY A 107 17.45 28.44 -2.91
C GLY A 107 16.08 27.82 -2.62
N ARG A 108 15.11 27.95 -3.53
CA ARG A 108 13.72 27.48 -3.34
C ARG A 108 13.55 25.98 -3.51
N ASN A 109 14.51 25.32 -4.16
CA ASN A 109 14.52 23.86 -4.32
C ASN A 109 15.31 23.22 -3.19
N ARG A 110 14.77 22.15 -2.59
CA ARG A 110 15.47 21.39 -1.54
C ARG A 110 16.63 20.58 -2.12
N TYR A 111 16.44 20.02 -3.31
CA TYR A 111 17.39 19.18 -4.02
C TYR A 111 17.54 19.69 -5.47
N LYS A 112 18.76 19.63 -6.02
CA LYS A 112 19.05 20.10 -7.39
C LYS A 112 18.84 19.01 -8.44
N ASP A 113 18.83 17.76 -8.02
CA ASP A 113 18.68 16.55 -8.81
C ASP A 113 17.24 16.00 -8.82
N VAL A 114 16.34 16.59 -8.03
CA VAL A 114 14.90 16.31 -8.05
C VAL A 114 14.23 17.49 -8.74
N GLY A 115 13.86 17.32 -10.02
CA GLY A 115 13.28 18.39 -10.82
C GLY A 115 11.78 18.61 -10.62
N CYS A 116 11.28 19.76 -11.08
CA CYS A 116 9.87 20.12 -11.14
C CYS A 116 9.50 20.45 -12.60
N LEU A 117 8.56 19.70 -13.17
CA LEU A 117 8.18 19.82 -14.58
C LEU A 117 7.29 21.05 -14.81
N ASP A 118 7.61 21.85 -15.82
CA ASP A 118 6.88 23.10 -16.10
C ASP A 118 5.41 22.84 -16.44
N TYR A 119 5.12 21.84 -17.28
CA TYR A 119 3.76 21.57 -17.77
C TYR A 119 2.79 21.07 -16.68
N GLN A 120 3.31 20.56 -15.55
CA GLN A 120 2.48 20.10 -14.43
C GLN A 120 2.68 20.92 -13.16
N ARG A 121 3.52 21.96 -13.16
CA ARG A 121 3.83 22.70 -11.94
C ARG A 121 2.58 23.39 -11.39
N VAL A 122 2.51 23.49 -10.08
CA VAL A 122 1.53 24.35 -9.42
C VAL A 122 2.03 25.79 -9.51
N VAL A 123 1.21 26.68 -10.07
CA VAL A 123 1.51 28.11 -10.19
C VAL A 123 0.80 28.86 -9.07
N LEU A 124 1.55 29.57 -8.24
CA LEU A 124 0.98 30.42 -7.20
C LEU A 124 0.57 31.76 -7.80
N ASN A 125 -0.64 32.21 -7.49
CA ASN A 125 -1.16 33.53 -7.86
C ASN A 125 -1.23 34.47 -6.65
N ILE A 126 -0.49 34.14 -5.58
CA ILE A 126 -0.51 34.86 -4.30
C ILE A 126 0.91 35.35 -4.02
N GLY A 127 1.08 36.67 -3.98
CA GLY A 127 2.37 37.31 -3.70
C GLY A 127 3.29 37.42 -4.93
N PRO A 128 4.55 37.85 -4.71
CA PRO A 128 5.46 38.24 -5.79
C PRO A 128 6.13 37.06 -6.52
N VAL A 129 6.00 35.83 -5.99
CA VAL A 129 6.65 34.65 -6.57
C VAL A 129 5.63 33.57 -6.88
N SER A 130 5.55 33.20 -8.16
CA SER A 130 4.60 32.21 -8.68
C SER A 130 5.08 30.77 -8.58
N TYR A 131 6.29 30.55 -8.06
CA TYR A 131 6.94 29.25 -8.01
C TYR A 131 6.84 28.57 -6.64
N ILE A 132 6.38 27.32 -6.67
CA ILE A 132 6.54 26.33 -5.60
C ILE A 132 6.99 25.00 -6.24
N HIS A 133 7.89 24.27 -5.57
CA HIS A 133 8.37 22.97 -6.06
C HIS A 133 7.32 21.87 -5.84
N ALA A 134 6.28 21.90 -6.66
CA ALA A 134 5.16 20.99 -6.63
C ALA A 134 4.59 20.74 -8.03
N ASN A 135 4.19 19.50 -8.29
CA ASN A 135 3.54 19.09 -9.54
C ASN A 135 2.16 18.47 -9.27
N TYR A 136 1.21 18.72 -10.16
CA TYR A 136 -0.01 17.94 -10.24
C TYR A 136 0.30 16.53 -10.75
N VAL A 137 -0.21 15.52 -10.05
CA VAL A 137 -0.10 14.11 -10.44
C VAL A 137 -1.48 13.58 -10.79
N ALA A 138 -1.57 13.06 -12.01
CA ALA A 138 -2.79 12.50 -12.56
C ALA A 138 -3.10 11.11 -11.99
N THR A 139 -4.38 10.79 -11.94
CA THR A 139 -4.88 9.42 -11.89
C THR A 139 -5.71 9.16 -13.14
N PRO A 140 -6.07 7.90 -13.44
CA PRO A 140 -6.98 7.60 -14.55
C PRO A 140 -8.33 8.33 -14.49
N LEU A 141 -8.71 8.83 -13.31
CA LEU A 141 -9.97 9.54 -13.07
C LEU A 141 -9.85 11.06 -13.11
N SER A 142 -8.65 11.62 -12.85
CA SER A 142 -8.49 13.06 -12.80
C SER A 142 -7.05 13.47 -13.10
N PRO A 143 -6.83 14.41 -14.03
CA PRO A 143 -5.49 14.86 -14.42
C PRO A 143 -4.77 15.64 -13.31
N LYS A 144 -5.47 16.13 -12.28
CA LYS A 144 -4.92 16.96 -11.20
C LYS A 144 -5.36 16.48 -9.81
N ARG A 145 -5.42 15.15 -9.62
CA ARG A 145 -5.93 14.54 -8.38
C ARG A 145 -5.06 14.85 -7.16
N PHE A 146 -3.74 14.79 -7.32
CA PHE A 146 -2.80 14.98 -6.24
C PHE A 146 -1.85 16.13 -6.55
N ILE A 147 -1.35 16.77 -5.49
CA ILE A 147 -0.20 17.66 -5.56
C ILE A 147 0.94 16.94 -4.84
N CYS A 148 1.97 16.58 -5.60
CA CYS A 148 3.22 16.08 -5.04
C CYS A 148 4.18 17.26 -4.90
N THR A 149 4.63 17.53 -3.68
CA THR A 149 5.52 18.66 -3.36
C THR A 149 6.71 18.18 -2.55
N GLN A 150 7.82 18.92 -2.64
CA GLN A 150 8.90 18.76 -1.67
C GLN A 150 8.40 19.14 -0.26
N VAL A 151 9.04 18.59 0.78
CA VAL A 151 8.75 18.99 2.16
C VAL A 151 9.15 20.44 2.38
N ILE A 152 8.23 21.23 2.94
CA ILE A 152 8.47 22.63 3.28
C ILE A 152 9.65 22.67 4.24
N LYS A 153 10.67 23.47 3.91
CA LYS A 153 11.67 23.87 4.88
C LYS A 153 10.96 24.82 5.84
N VAL A 154 10.36 24.28 6.91
CA VAL A 154 10.11 25.09 8.10
C VAL A 154 11.50 25.53 8.53
N LEU A 155 11.74 26.85 8.50
CA LEU A 155 12.89 27.43 9.15
C LEU A 155 12.81 26.92 10.60
N ILE A 156 13.66 25.97 10.98
CA ILE A 156 14.02 25.84 12.39
C ILE A 156 14.73 27.15 12.65
N LEU A 157 13.95 28.13 13.11
CA LEU A 157 14.44 29.33 13.73
C LEU A 157 15.43 28.82 14.78
N HIS A 158 16.71 29.14 14.61
CA HIS A 158 17.65 29.02 15.72
C HIS A 158 17.07 29.87 16.85
N ILE A 159 16.48 29.21 17.84
CA ILE A 159 16.34 29.71 19.20
C ILE A 159 17.68 29.43 19.88
#